data_AF-A0A6B3TUU0-F1
#
_entry.id   AF-A0A6B3TUU0-F1
#
_cell.length_a   1.000
_cell.length_b   1.000
_cell.length_c   1.000
_cell.angle_alpha   90.00
_cell.angle_beta   90.00
_cell.angle_gamma   90.00
#
_symmetry.space_group_name_H-M   'P 1'
#
loop_
_entity.id
_entity.type
_entity.pdbx_description
1 polymer ?
#
loop_
_entity_poly.entity_id
_entity_poly.type
_entity_poly.pdbx_seq_one_letter_code
_entity_poly.pdbx_strand_id
1 'polypeptide(L)' 'MLTKNTQVNRDQLEMITLDQLVPENHLVRKIEAAIDFSFIYKLVENMYSS' A
#
# COMPACT_ATOMS: atom_id res chain seq x y z
N MET A 1 -17.30 21.63 22.45
CA MET A 1 -15.92 22.04 22.79
C MET A 1 -14.99 21.42 21.76
N LEU A 2 -14.46 22.24 20.84
CA LEU A 2 -13.43 21.81 19.89
C LEU A 2 -12.07 22.03 20.55
N THR A 3 -11.65 21.07 21.35
CA THR A 3 -10.34 21.10 22.00
C THR A 3 -9.28 20.99 20.92
N LYS A 4 -8.38 21.97 20.89
CA LYS A 4 -7.34 22.18 19.88
C LYS A 4 -6.23 21.11 20.04
N ASN A 5 -6.54 19.86 19.71
CA ASN A 5 -5.62 18.70 19.74
C ASN A 5 -4.70 18.62 18.51
N THR A 6 -4.43 19.76 17.87
CA THR A 6 -3.73 19.83 16.58
C THR A 6 -2.23 19.59 16.65
N GLN A 7 -1.61 19.60 17.84
CA GLN A 7 -0.16 19.41 17.98
C GLN A 7 0.22 17.98 18.40
N VAL A 8 -0.57 17.33 19.27
CA VAL A 8 -0.25 16.00 19.81
C VAL A 8 -0.27 14.88 18.75
N ASN A 9 -1.12 15.00 17.72
CA ASN A 9 -1.18 14.02 16.63
C ASN A 9 -0.07 14.17 15.57
N ARG A 10 0.72 15.26 15.57
CA ARG A 10 1.71 15.51 14.51
C ARG A 10 3.06 14.84 14.78
N ASP A 11 3.38 14.59 16.04
CA ASP A 11 4.65 13.97 16.47
C ASP A 11 4.50 12.46 16.70
N GLN A 12 3.38 11.86 16.26
CA GLN A 12 3.09 10.45 16.47
C GLN A 12 3.57 9.63 15.25
N LEU A 13 4.46 8.67 15.50
CA LEU A 13 4.88 7.70 14.49
C LEU A 13 3.81 6.61 14.39
N GLU A 14 3.19 6.48 13.22
CA GLU A 14 2.27 5.39 12.91
C GLU A 14 2.98 4.36 12.04
N MET A 15 3.09 3.13 12.52
CA MET A 15 3.70 2.03 11.80
C MET A 15 2.59 1.19 11.17
N ILE A 16 2.36 1.39 9.88
CA ILE A 16 1.40 0.63 9.08
C ILE A 16 2.13 -0.27 8.10
N THR A 17 1.59 -1.46 7.85
CA THR A 17 2.09 -2.30 6.75
C THR A 17 1.51 -1.81 5.43
N LEU A 18 2.21 -2.05 4.31
CA LEU A 18 1.69 -1.71 2.98
C LEU A 18 0.35 -2.38 2.70
N ASP A 19 0.13 -3.58 3.22
CA ASP A 19 -1.15 -4.28 3.09
C ASP A 19 -2.29 -3.52 3.78
N GLN A 20 -2.04 -2.89 4.91
CA GLN A 20 -3.08 -2.13 5.62
C GLN A 20 -3.53 -0.88 4.86
N LEU A 21 -2.78 -0.41 3.86
CA LEU A 21 -3.19 0.69 2.99
C LEU A 21 -4.30 0.29 2.01
N VAL A 22 -4.45 -1.01 1.73
CA VAL A 22 -5.49 -1.52 0.85
C VAL A 22 -6.58 -2.16 1.72
N PRO A 23 -7.87 -1.83 1.55
CA PRO A 23 -8.97 -2.49 2.26
C PRO A 23 -9.19 -3.94 1.83
N GLU A 24 -9.60 -4.83 2.74
CA GLU A 24 -9.75 -6.28 2.46
C GLU A 24 -10.70 -6.58 1.29
N ASN A 25 -11.84 -5.90 1.24
CA ASN A 25 -12.84 -6.09 0.18
C ASN A 25 -12.56 -5.26 -1.09
N HIS A 26 -11.32 -4.76 -1.26
CA HIS A 26 -10.96 -3.93 -2.40
C HIS A 26 -10.79 -4.77 -3.68
N LEU A 27 -11.14 -4.20 -4.83
CA LEU A 27 -11.08 -4.89 -6.13
C LEU A 27 -9.67 -5.36 -6.50
N VAL A 28 -8.65 -4.56 -6.17
CA VAL A 28 -7.24 -4.88 -6.45
C VAL A 28 -6.85 -6.24 -5.85
N ARG A 29 -7.30 -6.54 -4.62
CA ARG A 29 -7.04 -7.84 -3.98
C ARG A 29 -7.75 -9.00 -4.66
N LYS A 30 -8.98 -8.76 -5.14
CA LYS A 30 -9.73 -9.78 -5.89
C LYS A 30 -9.03 -10.10 -7.22
N ILE A 31 -8.45 -9.10 -7.86
CA ILE A 31 -7.68 -9.26 -9.10
C ILE A 31 -6.36 -10.00 -8.81
N GLU A 32 -5.62 -9.60 -7.77
CA GLU A 32 -4.40 -10.26 -7.31
C GLU A 32 -4.63 -11.75 -6.98
N ALA A 33 -5.74 -12.08 -6.33
CA ALA A 33 -6.10 -13.47 -6.04
C ALA A 33 -6.50 -14.27 -7.30
N ALA A 34 -6.91 -13.60 -8.37
CA ALA A 34 -7.39 -14.24 -9.60
C ALA A 34 -6.31 -14.37 -10.68
N ILE A 35 -5.24 -13.57 -10.62
CA ILE A 35 -4.22 -13.48 -11.67
C ILE A 35 -2.83 -13.59 -11.03
N ASP A 36 -2.03 -14.54 -11.51
CA ASP A 36 -0.61 -14.57 -11.19
C ASP A 36 0.12 -13.46 -11.95
N PHE A 37 0.62 -12.45 -11.22
CA PHE A 37 1.36 -11.32 -11.78
C PHE A 37 2.87 -11.57 -11.92
N SER A 38 3.36 -12.78 -11.62
CA SER A 38 4.80 -13.12 -11.72
C SER A 38 5.40 -12.88 -13.11
N PHE A 39 4.56 -12.91 -14.16
CA PHE A 39 4.99 -12.66 -15.53
C PHE A 39 5.44 -11.21 -15.78
N ILE A 40 4.93 -10.23 -15.02
CA ILE A 40 5.22 -8.81 -15.25
C ILE A 40 6.72 -8.54 -15.11
N TYR A 41 7.36 -9.08 -14.06
CA TYR A 41 8.80 -8.90 -13.84
C TYR A 41 9.63 -9.37 -15.04
N LYS A 42 9.30 -10.53 -15.61
CA LYS A 42 10.00 -11.05 -16.80
C LYS A 42 9.84 -10.14 -18.02
N LEU A 43 8.73 -9.39 -18.12
CA LEU A 43 8.48 -8.48 -19.24
C LEU A 43 9.25 -7.17 -19.14
N VAL A 44 9.52 -6.68 -17.92
CA VAL A 44 10.12 -5.36 -17.71
C VAL A 44 11.53 -5.40 -17.14
N GLU A 45 12.08 -6.59 -16.89
CA GLU A 45 13.40 -6.79 -16.30
C GLU A 45 14.49 -5.98 -17.00
N ASN A 46 14.49 -5.97 -18.33
CA ASN A 46 15.46 -5.26 -19.16
C ASN A 46 15.35 -3.73 -19.07
N MET A 47 14.29 -3.20 -18.49
CA MET A 47 14.07 -1.76 -18.31
C MET A 47 14.67 -1.24 -17.01
N TYR A 48 15.02 -2.12 -16.07
CA TYR A 48 15.72 -1.74 -14.86
C TYR A 48 17.19 -1.51 -15.16
N SER A 49 17.72 -0.39 -14.65
CA SER A 49 19.17 -0.19 -14.60
C SER A 49 19.80 -1.25 -13.70
N SER A 50 20.96 -1.74 -14.12
CA SER A 50 21.82 -2.64 -13.34
C SER A 50 22.38 -1.96 -12.09
#